data_AF-A0A9N9QSW5-F1
#
_entry.id   AF-A0A9N9QSW5-F1
#
_cell.length_a   1.000
_cell.length_b   1.000
_cell.length_c   1.000
_cell.angle_alpha   90.00
_cell.angle_beta   90.00
_cell.angle_gamma   90.00
#
_symmetry.space_group_name_H-M   'P 1'
#
loop_
_entity.id
_entity.type
_entity.pdbx_description
1 polymer ?
#
loop_
_entity_poly.entity_id
_entity_poly.type
_entity_poly.pdbx_seq_one_letter_code
_entity_poly.pdbx_strand_id
1 'polypeptide(L)'
;MEDDVLFDLVSNAMIWQLSAPDSSRGPGTAHLHIVLAAAGPVLIHTAVRMLAVADSHRFPTFLEIAFLLANDNADNCIEMMKENIIENIFYRFNPYFPITELPTFNENPADPRDWNLKLGESCINISTTLSLLLVLLTTTKAYLERNPTHRSILPCPDAYSQRCFIWAYRYECRVRGHQNERITLTVVIGVLLYCFGDRLTLFSSLLMPDLMSLSVLTELPTRSDWIGTVNMNTGQVDVQFKSILIALCVDLIKAFPANKFMTRSSVQCIILAMVCDIARAGDAVGQIVTWRAKFSASHAVFALLHLLSDDLAYTVTLADEAFNMYKNIKISPEDEAVLVLCSHYMTLKLNEVWVETKIRSPTLLPQDQDNVEEFLNIGVGWAKEIKRQQEDVIQKDINKVYLHLCM
;
A
#
# COMPACT_ATOMS: atom_id res chain seq x y z
N MET A 1 -13.47 -33.71 -33.19
CA MET A 1 -12.46 -32.86 -32.52
C MET A 1 -12.89 -32.79 -31.08
N GLU A 2 -11.98 -33.10 -30.15
CA GLU A 2 -12.23 -32.84 -28.73
C GLU A 2 -12.52 -31.35 -28.54
N ASP A 3 -13.50 -31.02 -27.69
CA ASP A 3 -14.03 -29.66 -27.54
C ASP A 3 -12.94 -28.61 -27.24
N ASP A 4 -11.84 -29.03 -26.59
CA ASP A 4 -10.71 -28.16 -26.27
C ASP A 4 -9.85 -27.80 -27.50
N VAL A 5 -9.68 -28.71 -28.46
CA VAL A 5 -8.94 -28.41 -29.70
C VAL A 5 -9.68 -27.37 -30.53
N LEU A 6 -11.01 -27.48 -30.58
CA LEU A 6 -11.85 -26.49 -31.25
C LEU A 6 -11.83 -25.16 -30.49
N PHE A 7 -11.91 -25.19 -29.17
CA PHE A 7 -11.78 -24.00 -28.33
C PHE A 7 -10.45 -23.28 -28.59
N ASP A 8 -9.33 -23.98 -28.54
CA ASP A 8 -7.99 -23.42 -28.74
C ASP A 8 -7.86 -22.79 -30.13
N LEU A 9 -8.38 -23.45 -31.16
CA LEU A 9 -8.36 -22.90 -32.52
C LEU A 9 -9.17 -21.60 -32.63
N VAL A 10 -10.40 -21.61 -32.11
CA VAL A 10 -11.30 -20.46 -32.17
C VAL A 10 -10.80 -19.31 -31.30
N SER A 11 -10.27 -19.62 -30.13
CA SER A 11 -9.83 -18.61 -29.18
C SER A 11 -8.53 -17.94 -29.61
N ASN A 12 -7.59 -18.68 -30.19
CA ASN A 12 -6.40 -18.11 -30.82
C ASN A 12 -6.76 -17.20 -31.99
N ALA A 13 -7.73 -17.60 -32.81
CA ALA A 13 -8.25 -16.74 -33.89
C ALA A 13 -8.89 -15.46 -33.33
N MET A 14 -9.64 -15.56 -32.22
CA MET A 14 -10.24 -14.40 -31.56
C MET A 14 -9.19 -13.46 -30.98
N ILE A 15 -8.19 -13.99 -30.25
CA ILE A 15 -7.09 -13.19 -29.69
C ILE A 15 -6.32 -12.49 -30.80
N TRP A 16 -6.00 -13.19 -31.90
CA TRP A 16 -5.39 -12.57 -33.07
C TRP A 16 -6.27 -11.46 -33.63
N GLN A 17 -7.58 -11.71 -33.76
CA GLN A 17 -8.52 -10.73 -34.27
C GLN A 17 -8.67 -9.50 -33.37
N LEU A 18 -8.40 -9.61 -32.06
CA LEU A 18 -8.45 -8.51 -31.10
C LEU A 18 -7.11 -7.77 -30.96
N SER A 19 -5.98 -8.44 -31.24
CA SER A 19 -4.63 -7.89 -31.03
C SER A 19 -3.93 -7.43 -32.30
N ALA A 20 -4.27 -8.00 -33.46
CA ALA A 20 -3.57 -7.72 -34.71
C ALA A 20 -3.89 -6.30 -35.22
N PRO A 21 -2.87 -5.46 -35.53
CA PRO A 21 -3.10 -4.14 -36.09
C PRO A 21 -3.73 -4.24 -37.47
N ASP A 22 -4.56 -3.26 -37.85
CA ASP A 22 -5.28 -3.26 -39.13
C ASP A 22 -4.34 -3.40 -40.34
N SER A 23 -3.11 -2.89 -40.26
CA SER A 23 -2.08 -3.01 -41.31
C SER A 23 -1.60 -4.45 -41.56
N SER A 24 -1.73 -5.33 -40.57
CA SER A 24 -1.37 -6.74 -40.67
C SER A 24 -2.52 -7.63 -41.16
N ARG A 25 -3.72 -7.05 -41.32
CA ARG A 25 -4.92 -7.79 -41.70
C ARG A 25 -4.97 -7.93 -43.22
N GLY A 26 -5.22 -9.14 -43.71
CA GLY A 26 -5.29 -9.43 -45.14
C GLY A 26 -6.47 -8.74 -45.83
N PRO A 27 -6.44 -8.57 -47.17
CA PRO A 27 -7.55 -7.99 -47.91
C PRO A 27 -8.85 -8.77 -47.68
N GLY A 28 -9.95 -8.06 -47.41
CA GLY A 28 -11.27 -8.64 -47.16
C GLY A 28 -11.57 -8.97 -45.69
N THR A 29 -10.65 -8.70 -44.76
CA THR A 29 -10.90 -8.82 -43.32
C THR A 29 -11.53 -7.53 -42.75
N ALA A 30 -12.40 -7.67 -41.75
CA ALA A 30 -12.99 -6.52 -41.08
C ALA A 30 -11.95 -5.82 -40.19
N HIS A 31 -11.94 -4.49 -40.25
CA HIS A 31 -11.15 -3.64 -39.35
C HIS A 31 -11.52 -3.91 -37.88
N LEU A 32 -10.55 -3.78 -36.98
CA LEU A 32 -10.74 -4.05 -35.55
C LEU A 32 -11.93 -3.28 -34.96
N HIS A 33 -12.02 -1.98 -35.24
CA HIS A 33 -13.08 -1.12 -34.72
C HIS A 33 -14.49 -1.57 -35.17
N ILE A 34 -14.62 -2.15 -36.38
CA ILE A 34 -15.90 -2.66 -36.88
C ILE A 34 -16.30 -3.93 -36.13
N VAL A 35 -15.33 -4.81 -35.90
CA VAL A 35 -15.54 -6.08 -35.16
C VAL A 35 -15.92 -5.78 -33.72
N LEU A 36 -15.23 -4.84 -33.07
CA LEU A 36 -15.52 -4.42 -31.70
C LEU A 36 -16.86 -3.67 -31.61
N ALA A 37 -17.21 -2.83 -32.58
CA ALA A 37 -18.54 -2.22 -32.60
C ALA A 37 -19.67 -3.24 -32.74
N ALA A 38 -19.48 -4.29 -33.54
CA ALA A 38 -20.49 -5.30 -33.81
C ALA A 38 -20.62 -6.35 -32.68
N ALA A 39 -19.50 -6.80 -32.12
CA ALA A 39 -19.46 -7.91 -31.17
C ALA A 39 -19.10 -7.48 -29.73
N GLY A 40 -18.66 -6.24 -29.52
CA GLY A 40 -18.11 -5.73 -28.26
C GLY A 40 -18.97 -6.03 -27.04
N PRO A 41 -20.26 -5.63 -27.00
CA PRO A 41 -21.09 -5.88 -25.82
C PRO A 41 -21.19 -7.37 -25.46
N VAL A 42 -21.44 -8.23 -26.46
CA VAL A 42 -21.57 -9.68 -26.23
C VAL A 42 -20.24 -10.29 -25.80
N LEU A 43 -19.13 -9.87 -26.42
CA LEU A 43 -17.80 -10.33 -26.07
C LEU A 43 -17.39 -9.90 -24.65
N ILE A 44 -17.70 -8.67 -24.24
CA ILE A 44 -17.46 -8.17 -22.89
C ILE A 44 -18.20 -9.05 -21.87
N HIS A 45 -19.52 -9.21 -22.01
CA HIS A 45 -20.30 -10.04 -21.09
C HIS A 45 -19.82 -11.49 -21.07
N THR A 46 -19.46 -12.03 -22.24
CA THR A 46 -18.95 -13.40 -22.34
C THR A 46 -17.61 -13.54 -21.62
N ALA A 47 -16.65 -12.66 -21.88
CA ALA A 47 -15.34 -12.70 -21.23
C ALA A 47 -15.47 -12.59 -19.71
N VAL A 48 -16.24 -11.61 -19.21
CA VAL A 48 -16.44 -11.41 -17.77
C VAL A 48 -17.08 -12.63 -17.10
N ARG A 49 -18.11 -13.22 -17.71
CA ARG A 49 -18.79 -14.41 -17.17
C ARG A 49 -17.90 -15.65 -17.24
N MET A 50 -17.13 -15.79 -18.31
CA MET A 50 -16.23 -16.93 -18.47
C MET A 50 -15.06 -16.86 -17.48
N LEU A 51 -14.59 -15.67 -17.07
CA LEU A 51 -13.64 -15.57 -15.95
C LEU A 51 -14.18 -16.19 -14.65
N ALA A 52 -15.50 -16.18 -14.45
CA ALA A 52 -16.13 -16.80 -13.28
C ALA A 52 -16.27 -18.33 -13.39
N VAL A 53 -16.37 -18.91 -14.59
CA VAL A 53 -16.74 -20.33 -14.76
C VAL A 53 -15.76 -21.19 -15.56
N ALA A 54 -14.82 -20.58 -16.28
CA ALA A 54 -13.84 -21.30 -17.08
C ALA A 54 -12.96 -22.20 -16.21
N ASP A 55 -12.62 -23.38 -16.71
CA ASP A 55 -11.61 -24.23 -16.10
C ASP A 55 -10.20 -23.61 -16.20
N SER A 56 -9.20 -24.31 -15.67
CA SER A 56 -7.80 -23.90 -15.69
C SER A 56 -7.23 -23.76 -17.10
N HIS A 57 -7.70 -24.57 -18.06
CA HIS A 57 -7.23 -24.56 -19.44
C HIS A 57 -7.70 -23.30 -20.18
N ARG A 58 -8.98 -22.95 -20.00
CA ARG A 58 -9.65 -21.86 -20.75
C ARG A 58 -9.53 -20.50 -20.08
N PHE A 59 -9.26 -20.44 -18.79
CA PHE A 59 -9.18 -19.17 -18.05
C PHE A 59 -8.14 -18.17 -18.58
N PRO A 60 -6.88 -18.56 -18.89
CA PRO A 60 -5.87 -17.63 -19.39
C PRO A 60 -6.33 -16.92 -20.68
N THR A 61 -7.02 -17.67 -21.55
CA THR A 61 -7.60 -17.13 -22.79
C THR A 61 -8.63 -16.05 -22.52
N PHE A 62 -9.58 -16.28 -21.62
CA PHE A 62 -10.60 -15.28 -21.29
C PHE A 62 -10.02 -14.07 -20.56
N LEU A 63 -8.95 -14.29 -19.78
CA LEU A 63 -8.19 -13.22 -19.14
C LEU A 63 -7.51 -12.32 -20.16
N GLU A 64 -6.90 -12.91 -21.19
CA GLU A 64 -6.27 -12.19 -22.30
C GLU A 64 -7.29 -11.44 -23.16
N ILE A 65 -8.42 -12.09 -23.49
CA ILE A 65 -9.52 -11.42 -24.21
C ILE A 65 -10.05 -10.21 -23.41
N ALA A 66 -10.27 -10.36 -22.10
CA ALA A 66 -10.69 -9.25 -21.25
C ALA A 66 -9.65 -8.12 -21.23
N PHE A 67 -8.36 -8.46 -21.19
CA PHE A 67 -7.28 -7.47 -21.25
C PHE A 67 -7.25 -6.69 -22.57
N LEU A 68 -7.37 -7.38 -23.70
CA LEU A 68 -7.41 -6.74 -25.01
C LEU A 68 -8.62 -5.81 -25.16
N LEU A 69 -9.79 -6.27 -24.73
CA LEU A 69 -11.02 -5.47 -24.75
C LEU A 69 -10.94 -4.25 -23.81
N ALA A 70 -10.32 -4.38 -22.63
CA ALA A 70 -10.12 -3.28 -21.70
C ALA A 70 -9.15 -2.22 -22.24
N ASN A 71 -8.11 -2.62 -22.99
CA ASN A 71 -7.16 -1.70 -23.60
C ASN A 71 -7.71 -0.90 -24.79
N ASP A 72 -8.77 -1.40 -25.45
CA ASP A 72 -9.31 -0.77 -26.64
C ASP A 72 -10.02 0.58 -26.33
N ASN A 73 -10.94 0.59 -25.35
CA ASN A 73 -11.69 1.79 -24.99
C ASN A 73 -12.05 1.81 -23.50
N ALA A 74 -12.11 3.02 -22.93
CA ALA A 74 -12.54 3.26 -21.56
C ALA A 74 -13.96 2.79 -21.28
N ASP A 75 -14.87 2.89 -22.26
CA ASP A 75 -16.25 2.40 -22.09
C ASP A 75 -16.27 0.89 -21.84
N ASN A 76 -15.42 0.11 -22.52
CA ASN A 76 -15.31 -1.33 -22.29
C ASN A 76 -14.87 -1.62 -20.85
N CYS A 77 -13.91 -0.86 -20.31
CA CYS A 77 -13.50 -0.98 -18.91
C CYS A 77 -14.68 -0.75 -17.97
N ILE A 78 -15.47 0.32 -18.18
CA ILE A 78 -16.61 0.65 -17.32
C ILE A 78 -17.71 -0.40 -17.42
N GLU A 79 -18.01 -0.92 -18.61
CA GLU A 79 -18.98 -2.01 -18.78
C GLU A 79 -18.50 -3.30 -18.09
N MET A 80 -17.22 -3.67 -18.20
CA MET A 80 -16.67 -4.81 -17.45
C MET A 80 -16.77 -4.62 -15.94
N MET A 81 -16.52 -3.40 -15.44
CA MET A 81 -16.66 -3.08 -14.03
C MET A 81 -18.11 -3.21 -13.56
N LYS A 82 -19.09 -2.79 -14.36
CA LYS A 82 -20.52 -2.99 -14.07
C LYS A 82 -20.91 -4.46 -14.02
N GLU A 83 -20.26 -5.31 -14.83
CA GLU A 83 -20.44 -6.77 -14.84
C GLU A 83 -19.65 -7.50 -13.74
N ASN A 84 -19.09 -6.76 -12.77
CA ASN A 84 -18.40 -7.31 -11.59
C ASN A 84 -17.12 -8.11 -11.92
N ILE A 85 -16.38 -7.68 -12.96
CA ILE A 85 -15.13 -8.34 -13.36
C ILE A 85 -14.10 -8.47 -12.22
N ILE A 86 -14.02 -7.50 -11.32
CA ILE A 86 -13.07 -7.51 -10.20
C ILE A 86 -13.35 -8.69 -9.27
N GLU A 87 -14.61 -8.92 -8.93
CA GLU A 87 -15.02 -10.05 -8.09
C GLU A 87 -14.67 -11.39 -8.76
N ASN A 88 -14.96 -11.52 -10.06
CA ASN A 88 -14.65 -12.73 -10.82
C ASN A 88 -13.14 -13.01 -10.85
N ILE A 89 -12.30 -11.99 -11.07
CA ILE A 89 -10.84 -12.14 -10.99
C ILE A 89 -10.43 -12.51 -9.56
N PHE A 90 -11.03 -11.88 -8.55
CA PHE A 90 -10.63 -12.08 -7.17
C PHE A 90 -10.93 -13.50 -6.67
N TYR A 91 -12.07 -14.08 -7.03
CA TYR A 91 -12.34 -15.49 -6.71
C TYR A 91 -11.29 -16.43 -7.28
N ARG A 92 -10.66 -16.08 -8.41
CA ARG A 92 -9.64 -16.89 -9.08
C ARG A 92 -8.27 -16.80 -8.42
N PHE A 93 -8.11 -15.98 -7.38
CA PHE A 93 -6.98 -16.09 -6.46
C PHE A 93 -7.11 -17.26 -5.48
N ASN A 94 -8.31 -17.82 -5.27
CA ASN A 94 -8.49 -19.00 -4.42
C ASN A 94 -7.91 -20.25 -5.09
N PRO A 95 -6.93 -20.95 -4.48
CA PRO A 95 -6.37 -22.20 -5.02
C PRO A 95 -7.38 -23.33 -5.18
N TYR A 96 -8.47 -23.30 -4.41
CA TYR A 96 -9.47 -24.36 -4.38
C TYR A 96 -10.71 -24.03 -5.22
N PHE A 97 -10.69 -22.93 -5.97
CA PHE A 97 -11.79 -22.55 -6.85
C PHE A 97 -12.01 -23.59 -7.97
N PRO A 98 -13.26 -23.89 -8.38
CA PRO A 98 -14.54 -23.47 -7.79
C PRO A 98 -15.07 -24.42 -6.69
N ILE A 99 -14.25 -25.38 -6.27
CA ILE A 99 -14.68 -26.56 -5.49
C ILE A 99 -14.91 -26.21 -4.02
N THR A 100 -13.98 -25.45 -3.41
CA THR A 100 -13.97 -25.19 -1.98
C THR A 100 -13.64 -23.75 -1.68
N GLU A 101 -14.26 -23.20 -0.65
CA GLU A 101 -13.89 -21.88 -0.12
C GLU A 101 -12.51 -21.90 0.56
N LEU A 102 -11.86 -20.74 0.63
CA LEU A 102 -10.65 -20.57 1.43
C LEU A 102 -10.92 -20.94 2.90
N PRO A 103 -10.03 -21.73 3.55
CA PRO A 103 -10.16 -22.07 4.95
C PRO A 103 -10.32 -20.82 5.82
N THR A 104 -11.13 -20.93 6.89
CA THR A 104 -11.54 -19.81 7.75
C THR A 104 -10.36 -19.11 8.46
N PHE A 105 -9.19 -19.72 8.51
CA PHE A 105 -8.01 -19.19 9.19
C PHE A 105 -7.12 -18.34 8.27
N ASN A 106 -6.46 -17.35 8.87
CA ASN A 106 -5.41 -16.49 8.30
C ASN A 106 -4.14 -17.25 7.88
N GLU A 107 -4.23 -18.56 7.65
CA GLU A 107 -3.13 -19.43 7.30
C GLU A 107 -2.85 -19.29 5.81
N ASN A 108 -2.08 -18.26 5.48
CA ASN A 108 -1.31 -18.31 4.26
C ASN A 108 -0.19 -19.35 4.52
N PRO A 109 0.06 -20.31 3.62
CA PRO A 109 1.06 -21.38 3.81
C PRO A 109 2.36 -20.82 4.37
N ALA A 110 2.86 -21.43 5.45
CA ALA A 110 4.00 -20.90 6.20
C ALA A 110 5.26 -20.76 5.33
N ASP A 111 5.43 -21.66 4.35
CA ASP A 111 6.50 -21.60 3.37
C ASP A 111 5.93 -21.39 1.94
N PRO A 112 6.16 -20.24 1.31
CA PRO A 112 5.83 -20.01 -0.11
C PRO A 112 6.55 -20.96 -1.08
N ARG A 113 7.55 -21.72 -0.61
CA ARG A 113 8.34 -22.68 -1.38
C ARG A 113 7.85 -24.12 -1.26
N ASP A 114 6.77 -24.37 -0.52
CA ASP A 114 6.17 -25.69 -0.48
C ASP A 114 5.74 -26.09 -1.90
N TRP A 115 6.31 -27.16 -2.42
CA TRP A 115 6.01 -27.69 -3.74
C TRP A 115 4.58 -28.25 -3.84
N ASN A 116 3.92 -28.49 -2.70
CA ASN A 116 2.52 -28.86 -2.62
C ASN A 116 1.58 -27.64 -2.59
N LEU A 117 2.12 -26.43 -2.61
CA LEU A 117 1.31 -25.22 -2.59
C LEU A 117 0.56 -25.07 -3.91
N LYS A 118 -0.76 -25.26 -3.85
CA LYS A 118 -1.65 -24.93 -4.95
C LYS A 118 -1.87 -23.41 -4.98
N LEU A 119 -1.82 -22.82 -6.18
CA LEU A 119 -2.14 -21.42 -6.41
C LEU A 119 -3.47 -21.30 -7.16
N GLY A 120 -4.17 -20.19 -6.96
CA GLY A 120 -5.32 -19.84 -7.79
C GLY A 120 -4.88 -19.48 -9.22
N GLU A 121 -5.78 -19.64 -10.17
CA GLU A 121 -5.52 -19.37 -11.60
C GLU A 121 -5.05 -17.93 -11.86
N SER A 122 -5.53 -16.96 -11.08
CA SER A 122 -5.06 -15.57 -11.15
C SER A 122 -3.64 -15.39 -10.61
N CYS A 123 -3.20 -16.20 -9.64
CA CYS A 123 -1.81 -16.21 -9.20
C CYS A 123 -0.91 -16.91 -10.23
N ILE A 124 -1.38 -17.99 -10.87
CA ILE A 124 -0.64 -18.66 -11.95
C ILE A 124 -0.42 -17.69 -13.13
N ASN A 125 -1.44 -16.89 -13.46
CA ASN A 125 -1.41 -15.89 -14.52
C ASN A 125 -1.22 -14.46 -13.97
N ILE A 126 -0.36 -14.28 -12.97
CA ILE A 126 -0.26 -13.03 -12.21
C ILE A 126 0.05 -11.80 -13.09
N SER A 127 0.97 -11.92 -14.06
CA SER A 127 1.36 -10.80 -14.93
C SER A 127 0.18 -10.23 -15.72
N THR A 128 -0.57 -11.09 -16.42
CA THR A 128 -1.76 -10.71 -17.18
C THR A 128 -2.88 -10.24 -16.25
N THR A 129 -3.06 -10.91 -15.11
CA THR A 129 -4.05 -10.52 -14.10
C THR A 129 -3.80 -9.10 -13.59
N LEU A 130 -2.57 -8.79 -13.20
CA LEU A 130 -2.20 -7.47 -12.70
C LEU A 130 -2.31 -6.39 -13.78
N SER A 131 -1.94 -6.72 -15.01
CA SER A 131 -2.06 -5.80 -16.14
C SER A 131 -3.53 -5.46 -16.44
N LEU A 132 -4.42 -6.46 -16.45
CA LEU A 132 -5.86 -6.24 -16.57
C LEU A 132 -6.41 -5.41 -15.41
N LEU A 133 -6.07 -5.76 -14.16
CA LEU A 133 -6.52 -5.00 -12.98
C LEU A 133 -6.04 -3.54 -13.02
N LEU A 134 -4.79 -3.29 -13.42
CA LEU A 134 -4.26 -1.93 -13.55
C LEU A 134 -5.04 -1.13 -14.60
N VAL A 135 -5.25 -1.67 -15.80
CA VAL A 135 -5.97 -0.97 -16.87
C VAL A 135 -7.41 -0.68 -16.46
N LEU A 136 -8.13 -1.67 -15.92
CA LEU A 136 -9.50 -1.51 -15.46
C LEU A 136 -9.60 -0.44 -14.37
N LEU A 137 -8.78 -0.55 -13.32
CA LEU A 137 -8.91 0.29 -12.14
C LEU A 137 -8.43 1.72 -12.38
N THR A 138 -7.33 1.91 -13.12
CA THR A 138 -6.83 3.26 -13.45
C THR A 138 -7.81 4.01 -14.37
N THR A 139 -8.36 3.32 -15.37
CA THR A 139 -9.39 3.88 -16.25
C THR A 139 -10.67 4.21 -15.48
N THR A 140 -11.09 3.32 -14.59
CA THR A 140 -12.26 3.54 -13.73
C THR A 140 -12.05 4.70 -12.77
N LYS A 141 -10.85 4.82 -12.17
CA LYS A 141 -10.50 5.96 -11.33
C LYS A 141 -10.64 7.27 -12.09
N ALA A 142 -10.05 7.38 -13.29
CA ALA A 142 -10.15 8.58 -14.12
C ALA A 142 -11.60 8.89 -14.53
N TYR A 143 -12.42 7.86 -14.78
CA TYR A 143 -13.84 8.03 -15.05
C TYR A 143 -14.60 8.56 -13.82
N LEU A 144 -14.34 8.00 -12.63
CA LEU A 144 -14.99 8.40 -11.38
C LEU A 144 -14.57 9.80 -10.92
N GLU A 145 -13.34 10.25 -11.22
CA GLU A 145 -12.92 11.64 -11.00
C GLU A 145 -13.79 12.63 -11.77
N ARG A 146 -14.21 12.26 -12.98
CA ARG A 146 -15.13 13.06 -13.82
C ARG A 146 -16.60 12.85 -13.45
N ASN A 147 -16.94 11.67 -12.91
CA ASN A 147 -18.31 11.26 -12.62
C ASN A 147 -18.46 10.69 -11.20
N PRO A 148 -18.31 11.49 -10.12
CA PRO A 148 -18.25 10.98 -8.74
C PRO A 148 -19.51 10.22 -8.30
N THR A 149 -20.68 10.58 -8.86
CA THR A 149 -21.98 9.95 -8.56
C THR A 149 -22.04 8.48 -8.97
N HIS A 150 -21.18 8.03 -9.89
CA HIS A 150 -21.17 6.65 -10.36
C HIS A 150 -20.51 5.68 -9.38
N ARG A 151 -19.84 6.20 -8.32
CA ARG A 151 -19.17 5.38 -7.31
C ARG A 151 -20.12 4.43 -6.58
N SER A 152 -21.36 4.86 -6.33
CA SER A 152 -22.39 4.04 -5.67
C SER A 152 -23.03 3.01 -6.60
N ILE A 153 -22.88 3.18 -7.92
CA ILE A 153 -23.51 2.31 -8.93
C ILE A 153 -22.63 1.10 -9.22
N LEU A 154 -21.30 1.27 -9.19
CA LEU A 154 -20.38 0.17 -9.47
C LEU A 154 -20.53 -0.95 -8.41
N PRO A 155 -20.62 -2.21 -8.83
CA PRO A 155 -20.61 -3.33 -7.90
C PRO A 155 -19.26 -3.34 -7.16
N CYS A 156 -19.34 -3.44 -5.83
CA CYS A 156 -18.15 -3.62 -5.00
C CYS A 156 -17.93 -5.13 -4.86
N PRO A 157 -16.68 -5.61 -4.96
CA PRO A 157 -16.37 -7.01 -4.67
C PRO A 157 -16.90 -7.40 -3.29
N ASP A 158 -17.56 -8.54 -3.21
CA ASP A 158 -18.10 -9.06 -1.96
C ASP A 158 -17.01 -9.39 -0.91
N ALA A 159 -17.42 -9.81 0.29
CA ALA A 159 -16.47 -10.11 1.35
C ALA A 159 -15.56 -11.31 0.99
N TYR A 160 -16.08 -12.31 0.29
CA TYR A 160 -15.29 -13.51 -0.01
C TYR A 160 -14.21 -13.23 -1.07
N SER A 161 -14.53 -12.48 -2.11
CA SER A 161 -13.57 -12.05 -3.12
C SER A 161 -12.49 -11.13 -2.55
N GLN A 162 -12.87 -10.18 -1.68
CA GLN A 162 -11.89 -9.36 -0.95
C GLN A 162 -10.91 -10.24 -0.16
N ARG A 163 -11.40 -11.30 0.50
CA ARG A 163 -10.55 -12.25 1.21
C ARG A 163 -9.61 -13.02 0.28
N CYS A 164 -10.09 -13.44 -0.89
CA CYS A 164 -9.26 -14.12 -1.89
C CYS A 164 -8.11 -13.23 -2.38
N PHE A 165 -8.40 -11.94 -2.62
CA PHE A 165 -7.38 -10.96 -2.95
C PHE A 165 -6.37 -10.76 -1.81
N ILE A 166 -6.83 -10.63 -0.56
CA ILE A 166 -5.94 -10.49 0.61
C ILE A 166 -5.03 -11.72 0.74
N TRP A 167 -5.55 -12.92 0.49
CA TRP A 167 -4.75 -14.14 0.49
C TRP A 167 -3.62 -14.08 -0.54
N ALA A 168 -3.93 -13.69 -1.78
CA ALA A 168 -2.92 -13.52 -2.84
C ALA A 168 -1.92 -12.42 -2.49
N TYR A 169 -2.38 -11.26 -2.00
CA TYR A 169 -1.50 -10.17 -1.56
C TYR A 169 -0.44 -10.64 -0.56
N ARG A 170 -0.88 -11.34 0.49
CA ARG A 170 0.01 -11.91 1.51
C ARG A 170 0.96 -12.96 0.92
N TYR A 171 0.54 -13.72 -0.09
CA TYR A 171 1.39 -14.69 -0.77
C TYR A 171 2.49 -13.97 -1.54
N GLU A 172 2.12 -13.05 -2.43
CA GLU A 172 3.03 -12.29 -3.29
C GLU A 172 4.03 -11.45 -2.48
N CYS A 173 3.65 -10.92 -1.32
CA CYS A 173 4.59 -10.21 -0.43
C CYS A 173 5.73 -11.10 0.09
N ARG A 174 5.53 -12.42 0.19
CA ARG A 174 6.50 -13.37 0.74
C ARG A 174 7.34 -14.08 -0.32
N VAL A 175 6.85 -14.17 -1.55
CA VAL A 175 7.58 -14.84 -2.64
C VAL A 175 8.83 -14.03 -3.01
N ARG A 176 9.97 -14.72 -3.13
CA ARG A 176 11.22 -14.09 -3.55
C ARG A 176 11.18 -13.76 -5.04
N GLY A 177 11.62 -12.55 -5.41
CA GLY A 177 11.63 -12.11 -6.81
C GLY A 177 10.33 -11.45 -7.26
N HIS A 178 9.29 -11.46 -6.41
CA HIS A 178 7.98 -10.89 -6.73
C HIS A 178 7.83 -9.45 -6.21
N GLN A 179 8.93 -8.67 -6.25
CA GLN A 179 8.92 -7.31 -5.71
C GLN A 179 8.02 -6.36 -6.52
N ASN A 180 7.85 -6.60 -7.82
CA ASN A 180 6.99 -5.78 -8.68
C ASN A 180 5.51 -6.11 -8.46
N GLU A 181 5.19 -7.39 -8.26
CA GLU A 181 3.86 -7.92 -8.05
C GLU A 181 3.29 -7.37 -6.74
N ARG A 182 4.05 -7.40 -5.64
CA ARG A 182 3.61 -6.82 -4.35
C ARG A 182 3.39 -5.31 -4.42
N ILE A 183 4.22 -4.58 -5.16
CA ILE A 183 4.03 -3.14 -5.39
C ILE A 183 2.75 -2.90 -6.17
N THR A 184 2.57 -3.63 -7.26
CA THR A 184 1.42 -3.50 -8.15
C THR A 184 0.13 -3.81 -7.42
N LEU A 185 0.10 -4.88 -6.62
CA LEU A 185 -1.06 -5.20 -5.77
C LEU A 185 -1.32 -4.11 -4.72
N THR A 186 -0.29 -3.48 -4.17
CA THR A 186 -0.47 -2.35 -3.23
C THR A 186 -1.06 -1.13 -3.92
N VAL A 187 -0.62 -0.84 -5.15
CA VAL A 187 -1.25 0.20 -5.99
C VAL A 187 -2.70 -0.14 -6.29
N VAL A 188 -2.99 -1.40 -6.65
CA VAL A 188 -4.35 -1.90 -6.86
C VAL A 188 -5.21 -1.68 -5.62
N ILE A 189 -4.71 -1.95 -4.41
CA ILE A 189 -5.44 -1.68 -3.15
C ILE A 189 -5.77 -0.19 -3.02
N GLY A 190 -4.81 0.70 -3.29
CA GLY A 190 -5.04 2.15 -3.25
C GLY A 190 -6.10 2.62 -4.24
N VAL A 191 -6.08 2.09 -5.46
CA VAL A 191 -7.11 2.44 -6.47
C VAL A 191 -8.46 1.84 -6.12
N LEU A 192 -8.53 0.61 -5.58
CA LEU A 192 -9.77 0.02 -5.09
C LEU A 192 -10.37 0.84 -3.96
N LEU A 193 -9.54 1.30 -3.02
CA LEU A 193 -9.96 2.18 -1.93
C LEU A 193 -10.51 3.50 -2.48
N TYR A 194 -9.88 4.06 -3.51
CA TYR A 194 -10.45 5.20 -4.22
C TYR A 194 -11.78 4.84 -4.89
N CYS A 195 -11.91 3.71 -5.57
CA CYS A 195 -13.13 3.36 -6.31
C CYS A 195 -14.30 3.01 -5.39
N PHE A 196 -14.08 2.37 -4.24
CA PHE A 196 -15.15 1.79 -3.43
C PHE A 196 -15.22 2.33 -2.00
N GLY A 197 -14.16 2.96 -1.50
CA GLY A 197 -14.14 3.62 -0.19
C GLY A 197 -14.49 2.70 0.97
N ASP A 198 -15.43 3.14 1.78
CA ASP A 198 -15.89 2.47 3.01
C ASP A 198 -16.64 1.15 2.76
N ARG A 199 -17.02 0.86 1.50
CA ARG A 199 -17.65 -0.42 1.11
C ARG A 199 -16.67 -1.61 1.17
N LEU A 200 -15.35 -1.37 1.20
CA LEU A 200 -14.33 -2.41 1.32
C LEU A 200 -14.10 -2.83 2.78
N THR A 201 -15.13 -3.40 3.40
CA THR A 201 -15.11 -3.69 4.84
C THR A 201 -14.02 -4.66 5.27
N LEU A 202 -13.69 -5.68 4.45
CA LEU A 202 -12.60 -6.61 4.79
C LEU A 202 -11.23 -5.98 4.61
N PHE A 203 -11.08 -5.01 3.71
CA PHE A 203 -9.83 -4.27 3.62
C PHE A 203 -9.58 -3.50 4.91
N SER A 204 -10.63 -2.93 5.50
CA SER A 204 -10.55 -2.27 6.80
C SER A 204 -10.20 -3.23 7.94
N SER A 205 -10.87 -4.39 8.01
CA SER A 205 -10.74 -5.27 9.18
C SER A 205 -9.54 -6.21 9.13
N LEU A 206 -9.11 -6.64 7.94
CA LEU A 206 -8.06 -7.66 7.77
C LEU A 206 -6.80 -7.11 7.10
N LEU A 207 -6.95 -6.30 6.04
CA LEU A 207 -5.81 -5.85 5.24
C LEU A 207 -5.11 -4.63 5.85
N MET A 208 -5.85 -3.66 6.39
CA MET A 208 -5.28 -2.46 6.99
C MET A 208 -4.28 -2.77 8.12
N PRO A 209 -4.55 -3.72 9.06
CA PRO A 209 -3.54 -4.17 10.02
C PRO A 209 -2.26 -4.71 9.39
N ASP A 210 -2.39 -5.48 8.31
CA ASP A 210 -1.27 -6.07 7.58
C ASP A 210 -0.42 -4.98 6.92
N LEU A 211 -1.05 -4.04 6.20
CA LEU A 211 -0.37 -2.94 5.51
C LEU A 211 0.37 -2.02 6.48
N MET A 212 -0.27 -1.69 7.61
CA MET A 212 0.36 -0.89 8.65
C MET A 212 1.57 -1.60 9.23
N SER A 213 1.46 -2.90 9.52
CA SER A 213 2.58 -3.68 10.06
C SER A 213 3.71 -3.84 9.05
N LEU A 214 3.40 -4.01 7.76
CA LEU A 214 4.39 -4.04 6.67
C LEU A 214 5.10 -2.70 6.50
N SER A 215 4.38 -1.59 6.68
CA SER A 215 4.92 -0.24 6.49
C SER A 215 6.02 0.13 7.49
N VAL A 216 6.08 -0.56 8.63
CA VAL A 216 7.09 -0.38 9.69
C VAL A 216 7.88 -1.66 9.98
N LEU A 217 7.88 -2.60 9.03
CA LEU A 217 8.46 -3.92 9.24
C LEU A 217 9.95 -3.87 9.59
N THR A 218 10.69 -2.91 9.04
CA THR A 218 12.13 -2.76 9.29
C THR A 218 12.43 -2.14 10.66
N GLU A 219 11.43 -1.59 11.33
CA GLU A 219 11.52 -0.90 12.62
C GLU A 219 11.03 -1.77 13.78
N LEU A 220 10.29 -2.84 13.48
CA LEU A 220 9.72 -3.74 14.49
C LEU A 220 10.58 -5.01 14.67
N PRO A 221 10.57 -5.60 15.88
CA PRO A 221 11.15 -6.92 16.09
C PRO A 221 10.52 -7.97 15.16
N THR A 222 11.26 -9.06 14.94
CA THR A 222 10.77 -10.18 14.14
C THR A 222 9.45 -10.71 14.70
N ARG A 223 8.43 -10.73 13.84
CA ARG A 223 7.08 -11.18 14.19
C ARG A 223 6.97 -12.68 14.06
N SER A 224 6.10 -13.29 14.87
CA SER A 224 5.74 -14.71 14.79
C SER A 224 4.64 -15.02 13.77
N ASP A 225 4.08 -14.00 13.12
CA ASP A 225 3.07 -14.14 12.08
C ASP A 225 3.69 -14.14 10.67
N TRP A 226 2.83 -14.23 9.65
CA TRP A 226 3.26 -14.32 8.25
C TRP A 226 4.13 -13.12 7.81
N ILE A 227 3.95 -11.94 8.44
CA ILE A 227 4.68 -10.72 8.09
C ILE A 227 6.17 -10.88 8.42
N GLY A 228 6.51 -11.64 9.46
CA GLY A 228 7.90 -11.95 9.82
C GLY A 228 8.69 -12.71 8.73
N THR A 229 7.99 -13.28 7.74
CA THR A 229 8.62 -13.97 6.59
C THR A 229 8.82 -13.08 5.37
N VAL A 230 8.32 -11.84 5.39
CA VAL A 230 8.47 -10.89 4.29
C VAL A 230 9.89 -10.31 4.32
N ASN A 231 10.58 -10.38 3.17
CA ASN A 231 11.91 -9.81 3.04
C ASN A 231 11.84 -8.38 2.48
N MET A 232 12.39 -7.44 3.25
CA MET A 232 12.62 -6.04 2.88
C MET A 232 14.13 -5.78 2.88
N ASN A 233 14.67 -5.37 1.75
CA ASN A 233 16.07 -4.99 1.59
C ASN A 233 16.20 -3.47 1.46
N THR A 234 17.43 -2.97 1.40
CA THR A 234 17.74 -1.56 1.17
C THR A 234 17.68 -1.13 -0.30
N GLY A 235 17.16 -2.00 -1.19
CA GLY A 235 17.03 -1.71 -2.61
C GLY A 235 15.94 -0.67 -2.91
N GLN A 236 16.09 0.08 -4.01
CA GLN A 236 15.13 1.13 -4.40
C GLN A 236 13.69 0.63 -4.51
N VAL A 237 13.50 -0.60 -4.99
CA VAL A 237 12.17 -1.22 -5.14
C VAL A 237 11.48 -1.37 -3.77
N ASP A 238 12.24 -1.73 -2.73
CA ASP A 238 11.69 -1.97 -1.39
C ASP A 238 11.41 -0.65 -0.67
N VAL A 239 12.23 0.38 -0.95
CA VAL A 239 11.95 1.77 -0.52
C VAL A 239 10.67 2.30 -1.16
N GLN A 240 10.47 2.07 -2.46
CA GLN A 240 9.24 2.45 -3.15
C GLN A 240 8.02 1.71 -2.58
N PHE A 241 8.16 0.40 -2.37
CA PHE A 241 7.11 -0.40 -1.74
C PHE A 241 6.72 0.15 -0.37
N LYS A 242 7.69 0.45 0.50
CA LYS A 242 7.46 1.07 1.81
C LYS A 242 6.77 2.44 1.69
N SER A 243 7.20 3.27 0.75
CA SER A 243 6.60 4.60 0.53
C SER A 243 5.12 4.50 0.11
N ILE A 244 4.80 3.55 -0.77
CA ILE A 244 3.42 3.30 -1.21
C ILE A 244 2.58 2.73 -0.05
N LEU A 245 3.13 1.83 0.76
CA LEU A 245 2.46 1.29 1.96
C LEU A 245 2.08 2.41 2.93
N ILE A 246 3.01 3.33 3.20
CA ILE A 246 2.76 4.47 4.09
C ILE A 246 1.63 5.34 3.54
N ALA A 247 1.71 5.74 2.27
CA ALA A 247 0.66 6.54 1.63
C ALA A 247 -0.71 5.84 1.67
N LEU A 248 -0.72 4.54 1.41
CA LEU A 248 -1.94 3.73 1.45
C LEU A 248 -2.55 3.63 2.85
N CYS A 249 -1.73 3.48 3.88
CA CYS A 249 -2.20 3.46 5.26
C CYS A 249 -2.88 4.79 5.62
N VAL A 250 -2.35 5.92 5.15
CA VAL A 250 -2.97 7.23 5.33
C VAL A 250 -4.36 7.27 4.68
N ASP A 251 -4.48 6.77 3.45
CA ASP A 251 -5.77 6.75 2.76
C ASP A 251 -6.78 5.80 3.40
N LEU A 252 -6.33 4.65 3.94
CA LEU A 252 -7.17 3.74 4.72
C LEU A 252 -7.70 4.39 5.99
N ILE A 253 -6.87 5.13 6.71
CA ILE A 253 -7.32 5.87 7.90
C ILE A 253 -8.37 6.91 7.52
N LYS A 254 -8.18 7.63 6.40
CA LYS A 254 -9.18 8.61 5.91
C LYS A 254 -10.50 7.93 5.53
N ALA A 255 -10.44 6.75 4.94
CA ALA A 255 -11.62 6.00 4.50
C ALA A 255 -12.35 5.33 5.68
N PHE A 256 -11.63 4.93 6.74
CA PHE A 256 -12.17 4.17 7.87
C PHE A 256 -11.84 4.80 9.24
N PRO A 257 -12.35 6.01 9.54
CA PRO A 257 -11.98 6.75 10.75
C PRO A 257 -12.44 6.07 12.06
N ALA A 258 -13.49 5.25 12.01
CA ALA A 258 -14.08 4.59 13.18
C ALA A 258 -13.66 3.12 13.34
N ASN A 259 -12.57 2.69 12.70
CA ASN A 259 -12.13 1.30 12.77
C ASN A 259 -11.70 0.92 14.20
N LYS A 260 -12.35 -0.10 14.78
CA LYS A 260 -12.05 -0.64 16.13
C LYS A 260 -10.60 -1.08 16.31
N PHE A 261 -9.89 -1.36 15.22
CA PHE A 261 -8.46 -1.65 15.25
C PHE A 261 -7.63 -0.45 15.75
N MET A 262 -8.01 0.78 15.39
CA MET A 262 -7.28 2.02 15.70
C MET A 262 -7.27 2.38 17.20
N THR A 263 -8.12 1.75 18.00
CA THR A 263 -8.19 1.98 19.46
C THR A 263 -7.27 1.07 20.27
N ARG A 264 -6.56 0.13 19.63
CA ARG A 264 -5.63 -0.78 20.31
C ARG A 264 -4.26 -0.13 20.52
N SER A 265 -3.68 -0.25 21.70
CA SER A 265 -2.39 0.37 22.04
C SER A 265 -1.24 -0.07 21.13
N SER A 266 -1.21 -1.35 20.71
CA SER A 266 -0.22 -1.86 19.76
C SER A 266 -0.29 -1.17 18.39
N VAL A 267 -1.50 -0.77 17.98
CA VAL A 267 -1.73 -0.06 16.71
C VAL A 267 -1.31 1.39 16.83
N GLN A 268 -1.51 2.02 17.99
CA GLN A 268 -1.01 3.36 18.26
C GLN A 268 0.52 3.42 18.21
N CYS A 269 1.23 2.38 18.69
CA CYS A 269 2.68 2.28 18.54
C CYS A 269 3.11 2.13 17.08
N ILE A 270 2.38 1.36 16.27
CA ILE A 270 2.63 1.25 14.82
C ILE A 270 2.41 2.59 14.13
N ILE A 271 1.32 3.29 14.42
CA ILE A 271 1.06 4.63 13.88
C ILE A 271 2.16 5.61 14.28
N LEU A 272 2.64 5.55 15.52
CA LEU A 272 3.76 6.38 15.97
C LEU A 272 5.03 6.07 15.19
N ALA A 273 5.37 4.79 15.00
CA ALA A 273 6.51 4.38 14.17
C ALA A 273 6.37 4.86 12.72
N MET A 274 5.18 4.77 12.13
CA MET A 274 4.90 5.32 10.81
C MET A 274 5.10 6.84 10.75
N VAL A 275 4.63 7.58 11.76
CA VAL A 275 4.84 9.04 11.83
C VAL A 275 6.32 9.39 11.98
N CYS A 276 7.07 8.62 12.78
CA CYS A 276 8.52 8.76 12.87
C CYS A 276 9.19 8.57 11.51
N ASP A 277 8.81 7.54 10.76
CA ASP A 277 9.37 7.24 9.44
C ASP A 277 9.04 8.36 8.43
N ILE A 278 7.79 8.83 8.44
CA ILE A 278 7.36 9.97 7.62
C ILE A 278 8.18 11.22 7.95
N ALA A 279 8.38 11.51 9.24
CA ALA A 279 9.15 12.68 9.68
C ALA A 279 10.63 12.56 9.28
N ARG A 280 11.22 11.36 9.37
CA ARG A 280 12.61 11.08 8.97
C ARG A 280 12.80 11.15 7.45
N ALA A 281 11.78 10.80 6.67
CA ALA A 281 11.81 10.86 5.22
C ALA A 281 11.70 12.29 4.65
N GLY A 282 11.37 13.30 5.46
CA GLY A 282 11.38 14.71 5.07
C GLY A 282 10.24 15.17 4.16
N ASP A 283 9.49 14.25 3.55
CA ASP A 283 8.54 14.56 2.46
C ASP A 283 7.12 14.97 2.91
N ALA A 284 6.74 14.85 4.19
CA ALA A 284 5.32 15.02 4.57
C ALA A 284 5.02 15.72 5.90
N VAL A 285 5.82 16.73 6.26
CA VAL A 285 5.43 17.70 7.33
C VAL A 285 4.05 18.32 7.00
N GLY A 286 3.77 18.62 5.72
CA GLY A 286 2.49 19.17 5.29
C GLY A 286 1.28 18.23 5.41
N GLN A 287 1.46 16.91 5.36
CA GLN A 287 0.34 15.96 5.52
C GLN A 287 -0.06 15.78 6.99
N ILE A 288 0.90 15.88 7.91
CA ILE A 288 0.66 15.84 9.36
C ILE A 288 -0.30 16.98 9.78
N VAL A 289 -0.17 18.16 9.17
CA VAL A 289 -1.05 19.31 9.41
C VAL A 289 -2.49 19.03 8.96
N THR A 290 -2.68 18.30 7.84
CA THR A 290 -4.03 17.95 7.36
C THR A 290 -4.72 16.91 8.25
N TRP A 291 -3.95 16.11 9.00
CA TRP A 291 -4.50 15.11 9.93
C TRP A 291 -5.19 15.77 11.14
N ARG A 292 -4.75 16.98 11.55
CA ARG A 292 -5.30 17.78 12.65
C ARG A 292 -6.82 17.99 12.55
N ALA A 293 -7.33 18.24 11.34
CA ALA A 293 -8.72 18.61 11.14
C ALA A 293 -9.72 17.43 11.19
N LYS A 294 -9.25 16.17 11.10
CA LYS A 294 -10.13 14.99 10.95
C LYS A 294 -10.07 13.99 12.11
N PHE A 295 -9.06 14.06 12.98
CA PHE A 295 -8.84 13.09 14.07
C PHE A 295 -9.55 13.40 15.40
N SER A 296 -10.56 14.26 15.41
CA SER A 296 -11.31 14.66 16.61
C SER A 296 -12.10 13.53 17.31
N ALA A 297 -11.96 12.27 16.90
CA ALA A 297 -12.72 11.12 17.40
C ALA A 297 -11.91 10.13 18.27
N SER A 298 -10.58 10.24 18.36
CA SER A 298 -9.75 9.37 19.24
C SER A 298 -8.89 10.22 20.17
N HIS A 299 -9.28 10.32 21.44
CA HIS A 299 -8.68 11.24 22.41
C HIS A 299 -7.15 11.10 22.58
N ALA A 300 -6.59 9.90 22.37
CA ALA A 300 -5.14 9.67 22.50
C ALA A 300 -4.33 10.07 21.25
N VAL A 301 -4.84 9.74 20.04
CA VAL A 301 -4.20 10.14 18.77
C VAL A 301 -4.40 11.64 18.53
N PHE A 302 -5.56 12.17 18.90
CA PHE A 302 -5.81 13.60 18.94
C PHE A 302 -4.87 14.30 19.91
N ALA A 303 -4.67 13.80 21.14
CA ALA A 303 -3.73 14.41 22.08
C ALA A 303 -2.28 14.38 21.57
N LEU A 304 -1.83 13.28 20.96
CA LEU A 304 -0.50 13.20 20.34
C LEU A 304 -0.34 14.14 19.14
N LEU A 305 -1.34 14.22 18.25
CA LEU A 305 -1.34 15.16 17.12
C LEU A 305 -1.52 16.62 17.57
N HIS A 306 -2.22 16.89 18.68
CA HIS A 306 -2.41 18.22 19.25
C HIS A 306 -1.16 18.69 19.99
N LEU A 307 -0.47 17.81 20.72
CA LEU A 307 0.85 18.07 21.30
C LEU A 307 1.90 18.34 20.20
N LEU A 308 1.91 17.54 19.14
CA LEU A 308 2.77 17.78 17.99
C LEU A 308 2.39 19.07 17.24
N SER A 309 1.09 19.41 17.15
CA SER A 309 0.62 20.58 16.41
C SER A 309 0.78 21.90 17.15
N ASP A 310 0.65 21.95 18.48
CA ASP A 310 0.82 23.20 19.22
C ASP A 310 2.31 23.55 19.36
N ASP A 311 3.19 22.56 19.51
CA ASP A 311 4.64 22.78 19.58
C ASP A 311 5.28 23.02 18.20
N LEU A 312 4.69 22.55 17.10
CA LEU A 312 5.23 22.71 15.74
C LEU A 312 4.54 23.80 14.90
N ALA A 313 3.50 24.49 15.40
CA ALA A 313 2.78 25.51 14.61
C ALA A 313 3.70 26.65 14.12
N TYR A 314 4.61 27.12 14.98
CA TYR A 314 5.60 28.13 14.60
C TYR A 314 6.63 27.55 13.60
N THR A 315 7.10 26.33 13.85
CA THR A 315 8.10 25.63 13.03
C THR A 315 7.61 25.25 11.64
N VAL A 316 6.32 24.92 11.48
CA VAL A 316 5.70 24.61 10.19
C VAL A 316 5.49 25.87 9.35
N THR A 317 5.11 26.98 9.99
CA THR A 317 5.01 28.29 9.31
C THR A 317 6.40 28.76 8.86
N LEU A 318 7.40 28.58 9.72
CA LEU A 318 8.81 28.81 9.37
C LEU A 318 9.29 27.86 8.27
N ALA A 319 8.88 26.59 8.29
CA ALA A 319 9.25 25.57 7.30
C ALA A 319 8.63 25.81 5.92
N ASP A 320 7.39 26.33 5.83
CA ASP A 320 6.74 26.68 4.56
C ASP A 320 7.35 27.95 3.92
N GLU A 321 7.74 28.94 4.74
CA GLU A 321 8.52 30.10 4.29
C GLU A 321 9.96 29.72 3.92
N ALA A 322 10.57 28.82 4.70
CA ALA A 322 11.88 28.22 4.47
C ALA A 322 11.94 27.39 3.18
N PHE A 323 11.01 26.47 2.94
CA PHE A 323 11.07 25.55 1.81
C PHE A 323 11.00 26.28 0.45
N ASN A 324 10.34 27.43 0.41
CA ASN A 324 10.35 28.32 -0.76
C ASN A 324 11.66 29.13 -0.92
N MET A 325 12.51 29.19 0.11
CA MET A 325 13.78 29.95 0.12
C MET A 325 15.05 29.07 0.09
N TYR A 326 15.01 27.80 0.49
CA TYR A 326 16.19 26.94 0.67
C TYR A 326 16.61 26.12 -0.56
N LYS A 327 16.73 26.72 -1.75
CA LYS A 327 17.59 26.07 -2.76
C LYS A 327 19.08 26.29 -2.47
N ASN A 328 19.48 27.29 -1.64
CA ASN A 328 20.91 27.64 -1.44
C ASN A 328 21.29 28.46 -0.17
N ILE A 329 20.57 28.42 0.97
CA ILE A 329 20.91 29.28 2.12
C ILE A 329 21.61 28.50 3.25
N LYS A 330 22.70 29.08 3.80
CA LYS A 330 23.40 28.65 5.02
C LYS A 330 22.49 28.88 6.23
N ILE A 331 22.17 27.81 6.94
CA ILE A 331 21.34 27.81 8.15
C ILE A 331 22.13 28.46 9.30
N SER A 332 21.43 29.18 10.19
CA SER A 332 22.07 29.77 11.36
C SER A 332 22.48 28.66 12.36
N PRO A 333 23.57 28.82 13.12
CA PRO A 333 24.01 27.81 14.10
C PRO A 333 22.96 27.53 15.18
N GLU A 334 22.11 28.51 15.47
CA GLU A 334 20.99 28.41 16.41
C GLU A 334 19.94 27.44 15.88
N ASP A 335 19.57 27.56 14.61
CA ASP A 335 18.63 26.65 13.95
C ASP A 335 19.22 25.24 13.76
N GLU A 336 20.53 25.14 13.49
CA GLU A 336 21.24 23.85 13.39
C GLU A 336 21.30 23.14 14.75
N ALA A 337 21.50 23.87 15.85
CA ALA A 337 21.43 23.33 17.21
C ALA A 337 20.00 22.91 17.61
N VAL A 338 18.96 23.59 17.10
CA VAL A 338 17.56 23.19 17.27
C VAL A 338 17.25 21.91 16.49
N LEU A 339 17.80 21.74 15.27
CA LEU A 339 17.66 20.50 14.50
C LEU A 339 18.30 19.29 15.21
N VAL A 340 19.43 19.49 15.90
CA VAL A 340 20.03 18.45 16.76
C VAL A 340 19.09 18.02 17.88
N LEU A 341 18.36 18.97 18.50
CA LEU A 341 17.36 18.65 19.52
C LEU A 341 16.14 17.91 18.92
N CYS A 342 15.62 18.38 17.78
CA CYS A 342 14.48 17.79 17.10
C CYS A 342 14.76 16.35 16.62
N SER A 343 15.97 16.06 16.15
CA SER A 343 16.36 14.71 15.71
C SER A 343 16.38 13.68 16.84
N HIS A 344 16.49 14.12 18.09
CA HIS A 344 16.50 13.25 19.28
C HIS A 344 15.18 13.30 20.09
N TYR A 345 14.26 14.21 19.74
CA TYR A 345 13.00 14.44 20.45
C TYR A 345 12.11 13.19 20.49
N MET A 346 11.97 12.48 19.37
CA MET A 346 11.15 11.26 19.30
C MET A 346 11.69 10.15 20.19
N THR A 347 13.01 10.05 20.31
CA THR A 347 13.66 9.04 21.15
C THR A 347 13.53 9.38 22.63
N LEU A 348 13.52 10.68 22.99
CA LEU A 348 13.20 11.14 24.35
C LEU A 348 11.74 10.88 24.72
N LYS A 349 10.81 11.08 23.79
CA LYS A 349 9.38 10.80 24.02
C LYS A 349 9.06 9.32 24.10
N LEU A 350 9.73 8.48 23.32
CA LEU A 350 9.66 7.02 23.46
C LEU A 350 10.10 6.56 24.86
N ASN A 351 11.15 7.16 25.41
CA ASN A 351 11.61 6.88 26.78
C ASN A 351 10.55 7.27 27.82
N GLU A 352 9.97 8.46 27.71
CA GLU A 352 8.92 8.95 28.62
C GLU A 352 7.68 8.03 28.62
N VAL A 353 7.19 7.68 27.42
CA VAL A 353 6.02 6.79 27.25
C VAL A 353 6.31 5.39 27.78
N TRP A 354 7.54 4.88 27.61
CA TRP A 354 7.92 3.58 28.15
C TRP A 354 7.95 3.57 29.68
N VAL A 355 8.53 4.60 30.30
CA VAL A 355 8.54 4.76 31.76
C VAL A 355 7.11 4.82 32.30
N GLU A 356 6.24 5.59 31.66
CA GLU A 356 4.83 5.69 32.04
C GLU A 356 4.08 4.36 31.88
N THR A 357 4.35 3.62 30.80
CA THR A 357 3.78 2.30 30.54
C THR A 357 4.22 1.28 31.59
N LYS A 358 5.50 1.30 31.99
CA LYS A 358 6.06 0.43 33.04
C LYS A 358 5.41 0.69 34.40
N ILE A 359 5.15 1.95 34.73
CA ILE A 359 4.46 2.33 35.97
C ILE A 359 3.00 1.86 35.96
N ARG A 360 2.31 2.02 34.82
CA ARG A 360 0.87 1.72 34.70
C ARG A 360 0.54 0.25 34.45
N SER A 361 1.46 -0.51 33.86
CA SER A 361 1.22 -1.91 33.49
C SER A 361 2.51 -2.74 33.62
N PRO A 362 2.92 -3.08 34.85
CA PRO A 362 4.22 -3.73 35.11
C PRO A 362 4.39 -5.10 34.43
N THR A 363 3.29 -5.76 34.06
CA THR A 363 3.28 -7.12 33.50
C THR A 363 3.13 -7.16 31.99
N LEU A 364 3.06 -6.02 31.29
CA LEU A 364 2.62 -5.99 29.90
C LEU A 364 3.62 -6.64 28.92
N LEU A 365 4.93 -6.61 29.22
CA LEU A 365 5.97 -7.07 28.30
C LEU A 365 7.23 -7.61 29.02
N PRO A 366 7.19 -8.80 29.65
CA PRO A 366 8.35 -9.36 30.35
C PRO A 366 9.48 -9.80 29.42
N GLN A 367 9.15 -10.13 28.15
CA GLN A 367 10.08 -10.79 27.22
C GLN A 367 11.05 -9.81 26.53
N ASP A 368 10.69 -8.53 26.45
CA ASP A 368 11.49 -7.49 25.79
C ASP A 368 11.96 -6.39 26.75
N GLN A 369 11.68 -6.54 28.05
CA GLN A 369 12.06 -5.58 29.07
C GLN A 369 13.58 -5.34 29.06
N ASP A 370 14.37 -6.39 28.91
CA ASP A 370 15.84 -6.31 28.91
C ASP A 370 16.38 -5.59 27.68
N ASN A 371 15.79 -5.81 26.48
CA ASN A 371 16.19 -5.16 25.23
C ASN A 371 15.82 -3.67 25.22
N VAL A 372 14.63 -3.34 25.73
CA VAL A 372 14.19 -1.94 25.85
C VAL A 372 14.95 -1.24 26.96
N GLU A 373 15.22 -1.89 28.09
CA GLU A 373 16.11 -1.34 29.13
C GLU A 373 17.54 -1.16 28.61
N GLU A 374 18.07 -2.05 27.78
CA GLU A 374 19.36 -1.87 27.11
C GLU A 374 19.33 -0.66 26.16
N PHE A 375 18.31 -0.52 25.32
CA PHE A 375 18.11 0.64 24.45
C PHE A 375 17.98 1.96 25.24
N LEU A 376 17.30 1.93 26.39
CA LEU A 376 17.14 3.08 27.27
C LEU A 376 18.40 3.37 28.11
N ASN A 377 19.18 2.34 28.44
CA ASN A 377 20.49 2.45 29.08
C ASN A 377 21.53 3.02 28.12
N ILE A 378 21.43 2.71 26.81
CA ILE A 378 22.16 3.44 25.75
C ILE A 378 21.76 4.92 25.73
N GLY A 379 20.53 5.23 26.16
CA GLY A 379 20.01 6.59 26.36
C GLY A 379 20.52 7.34 27.59
N VAL A 380 21.19 6.68 28.54
CA VAL A 380 21.75 7.32 29.73
C VAL A 380 22.93 8.20 29.32
N GLY A 381 22.67 9.49 29.22
CA GLY A 381 23.66 10.49 28.77
C GLY A 381 23.28 11.20 27.47
N TRP A 382 22.13 10.91 26.86
CA TRP A 382 21.71 11.64 25.66
C TRP A 382 21.48 13.12 25.89
N ALA A 383 20.95 13.53 27.05
CA ALA A 383 20.90 14.96 27.37
C ALA A 383 22.30 15.60 27.37
N LYS A 384 23.34 14.85 27.77
CA LYS A 384 24.74 15.29 27.74
C LYS A 384 25.31 15.27 26.32
N GLU A 385 24.94 14.29 25.50
CA GLU A 385 25.40 14.14 24.12
C GLU A 385 24.71 15.13 23.17
N ILE A 386 23.40 15.34 23.29
CA ILE A 386 22.64 16.38 22.59
C ILE A 386 23.25 17.74 22.92
N LYS A 387 23.48 18.01 24.21
CA LYS A 387 24.17 19.23 24.64
C LYS A 387 25.57 19.36 24.04
N ARG A 388 26.36 18.28 24.03
CA ARG A 388 27.70 18.25 23.41
C ARG A 388 27.64 18.55 21.91
N GLN A 389 26.67 17.98 21.19
CA GLN A 389 26.49 18.21 19.75
C GLN A 389 26.01 19.64 19.45
N GLN A 390 25.12 20.20 20.29
CA GLN A 390 24.74 21.60 20.20
C GLN A 390 25.93 22.54 20.48
N GLU A 391 26.73 22.23 21.51
CA GLU A 391 27.96 22.97 21.84
C GLU A 391 29.00 22.87 20.70
N ASP A 392 29.14 21.71 20.05
CA ASP A 392 30.03 21.52 18.88
C ASP A 392 29.58 22.38 17.68
N VAL A 393 28.27 22.49 17.42
CA VAL A 393 27.72 23.36 16.36
C VAL A 393 28.04 24.82 16.66
N ILE A 394 27.80 25.26 17.90
CA ILE A 394 28.09 26.63 18.36
C ILE A 394 29.60 26.92 18.27
N GLN A 395 30.45 26.00 18.71
CA GLN A 395 31.91 26.18 18.72
C GLN A 395 32.50 26.24 17.30
N LYS A 396 31.96 25.45 16.37
CA LYS A 396 32.35 25.52 14.94
C LYS A 396 32.04 26.87 14.32
N ASP A 397 30.94 27.50 14.72
CA ASP A 397 30.59 28.83 14.25
C ASP A 397 31.51 29.91 14.84
N ILE A 398 31.76 29.86 16.15
CA ILE A 398 32.72 30.74 16.84
C ILE A 398 34.09 30.67 16.14
N ASN A 399 34.58 29.46 15.85
CA ASN A 399 35.88 29.27 15.19
C ASN A 399 35.92 29.80 13.75
N LYS A 400 34.80 29.76 13.00
CA LYS A 400 34.70 30.38 11.67
C LYS A 400 34.82 31.90 11.73
N VAL A 401 34.22 32.53 12.76
CA VAL A 401 34.32 33.99 12.97
C VAL A 401 35.76 34.39 13.30
N TYR A 402 36.46 33.65 14.16
CA TYR A 402 37.87 33.92 14.48
C TYR A 402 38.82 33.74 13.28
N LEU A 403 38.61 32.72 12.44
CA LEU A 403 39.40 32.53 11.22
C LEU A 403 39.18 33.65 10.20
N HIS A 404 38.00 34.26 10.18
CA HIS A 404 37.69 35.39 9.29
C HIS A 404 38.24 36.74 9.81
N LEU A 405 38.58 36.84 11.10
CA LEU A 405 39.19 38.02 11.72
C LEU A 405 40.74 37.98 11.72
N CYS A 406 41.33 36.79 11.52
CA CYS A 406 42.78 36.59 11.45
C CYS A 406 43.34 36.50 10.02
N MET A 407 42.48 36.56 9.00
CA MET A 407 42.83 36.77 7.59
C MET A 407 42.46 38.19 7.19
#